data_AF-A0A1C3REL0-F1
#
_entry.id   AF-A0A1C3REL0-F1
#
_cell.length_a   1.000
_cell.length_b   1.000
_cell.length_c   1.000
_cell.angle_alpha   90.00
_cell.angle_beta   90.00
_cell.angle_gamma   90.00
#
_symmetry.space_group_name_H-M   'P 1'
#
loop_
_entity.id
_entity.type
_entity.pdbx_description
1 polymer ?
#
loop_
_entity_poly.entity_id
_entity_poly.type
_entity_poly.pdbx_seq_one_letter_code
_entity_poly.pdbx_strand_id
1 'polypeptide(L)' 'MPETRELHIKLAILQTEHRDLDDVIDRMVENPPYDQLRLQRLKKKKLTLKDQIIKLENMILPDIIA' A
#
# COMPACT_ATOMS: atom_id res chain seq x y z
N MET A 1 23.89 -2.88 -5.36
CA MET A 1 22.69 -3.35 -4.63
C MET A 1 22.32 -2.26 -3.65
N PRO A 2 21.08 -1.76 -3.60
CA PRO A 2 20.65 -0.88 -2.51
C PRO A 2 20.93 -1.56 -1.18
N GLU A 3 21.37 -0.79 -0.18
CA GLU A 3 21.71 -1.35 1.12
C GLU A 3 20.43 -1.93 1.76
N THR A 4 20.51 -3.10 2.39
CA THR A 4 19.34 -3.79 2.97
C THR A 4 18.50 -2.86 3.85
N ARG A 5 19.13 -1.90 4.54
CA ARG A 5 18.49 -0.86 5.34
C ARG A 5 17.59 0.08 4.52
N GLU A 6 18.01 0.49 3.33
CA GLU A 6 17.22 1.36 2.44
C GLU A 6 15.94 0.67 1.98
N LEU A 7 16.01 -0.63 1.67
CA LEU A 7 14.84 -1.43 1.29
C LEU A 7 13.82 -1.52 2.45
N HIS A 8 14.30 -1.71 3.69
CA HIS A 8 13.42 -1.73 4.87
C HIS A 8 12.78 -0.37 5.14
N ILE A 9 13.52 0.74 5.00
CA ILE A 9 12.97 2.10 5.14
C ILE A 9 11.88 2.33 4.09
N LYS A 10 12.16 1.98 2.83
CA LYS A 10 11.17 2.10 1.75
C LYS A 10 9.93 1.24 2.01
N LEU A 11 10.10 0.03 2.53
CA LEU A 11 8.99 -0.85 2.89
C LEU A 11 8.12 -0.22 3.98
N ALA A 12 8.71 0.31 5.04
CA ALA A 12 7.98 0.97 6.12
C ALA A 12 7.18 2.19 5.61
N ILE A 13 7.76 2.98 4.70
CA ILE A 13 7.07 4.12 4.07
C ILE A 13 5.85 3.63 3.27
N LEU A 14 6.04 2.64 2.39
CA LEU A 14 4.94 2.10 1.58
C LEU A 14 3.83 1.48 2.43
N GLN A 15 4.18 0.77 3.50
CA GLN A 15 3.21 0.19 4.44
C GLN A 15 2.42 1.28 5.18
N THR A 16 3.08 2.39 5.55
CA THR A 16 2.42 3.54 6.17
C THR A 16 1.45 4.21 5.19
N GLU A 17 1.90 4.52 3.98
CA GLU A 17 1.06 5.11 2.94
C GLU A 17 -0.15 4.23 2.59
N HIS A 18 0.05 2.91 2.54
CA HIS A 18 -1.03 1.96 2.29
C HIS A 18 -2.08 1.97 3.41
N ARG A 19 -1.64 2.04 4.68
CA ARG A 19 -2.54 2.12 5.84
C ARG A 19 -3.32 3.43 5.86
N ASP A 20 -2.64 4.55 5.66
CA ASP A 20 -3.29 5.87 5.63
C ASP A 20 -4.35 5.93 4.52
N LEU A 21 -4.07 5.32 3.37
CA LEU A 21 -5.03 5.25 2.27
C LEU A 21 -6.24 4.38 2.61
N ASP A 22 -6.05 3.34 3.43
CA ASP A 22 -7.15 2.51 3.92
C ASP A 22 -8.07 3.30 4.84
N ASP A 23 -7.50 3.99 5.83
CA ASP A 23 -8.25 4.84 6.76
C ASP A 23 -9.06 5.92 6.02
N VAL A 24 -8.49 6.50 4.95
CA VAL A 24 -9.18 7.46 4.09
C VAL A 24 -10.35 6.82 3.34
N ILE A 25 -10.18 5.59 2.84
CA ILE A 25 -11.25 4.85 2.15
C ILE A 25 -12.38 4.52 3.13
N ASP A 26 -12.05 4.04 4.32
CA ASP A 26 -13.04 3.64 5.32
C ASP A 26 -13.90 4.84 5.76
N ARG A 27 -13.26 5.95 6.14
CA ARG A 27 -13.97 7.19 6.50
C ARG A 27 -14.86 7.74 5.38
N MET A 28 -14.45 7.55 4.13
CA MET A 28 -15.21 7.99 2.96
C MET A 28 -16.46 7.12 2.74
N VAL A 29 -16.37 5.81 2.98
CA VAL A 29 -17.50 4.88 2.81
C VAL A 29 -18.48 4.98 3.98
N GLU A 30 -18.01 5.32 5.18
CA GLU A 30 -18.84 5.54 6.37
C GLU A 30 -19.84 6.71 6.23
N ASN A 31 -19.59 7.66 5.33
CA ASN A 31 -20.40 8.87 5.17
C ASN A 31 -20.98 9.01 3.75
N PRO A 32 -22.11 8.36 3.42
CA PRO A 32 -22.82 8.57 2.17
C PRO A 32 -23.53 9.94 2.10
N PRO A 33 -23.76 10.50 0.89
CA PRO A 33 -23.32 9.99 -0.42
C PRO A 33 -21.84 10.33 -0.69
N TYR A 34 -21.07 9.35 -1.15
CA TYR A 34 -19.66 9.53 -1.51
C TYR A 34 -19.44 9.39 -3.02
N ASP A 35 -18.40 10.04 -3.54
CA ASP A 35 -18.01 9.97 -4.94
C ASP A 35 -17.43 8.58 -5.29
N GLN A 36 -18.20 7.78 -6.03
CA GLN A 36 -17.81 6.43 -6.43
C GLN A 36 -16.56 6.40 -7.31
N LEU A 37 -16.36 7.40 -8.18
CA LEU A 37 -15.17 7.48 -9.04
C LEU A 37 -13.92 7.77 -8.21
N ARG A 38 -14.04 8.67 -7.23
CA ARG A 38 -12.97 8.94 -6.27
C ARG A 38 -12.64 7.70 -5.44
N LEU A 39 -13.65 6.96 -4.96
CA LEU A 39 -13.45 5.70 -4.24
C LEU A 39 -12.70 4.66 -5.09
N GLN A 40 -13.08 4.50 -6.35
CA GLN A 40 -12.38 3.60 -7.28
C GLN A 40 -10.92 3.99 -7.49
N ARG A 41 -10.61 5.28 -7.63
CA ARG A 41 -9.24 5.77 -7.77
C ARG A 41 -8.40 5.48 -6.52
N LEU A 42 -8.96 5.70 -5.33
CA LEU A 42 -8.29 5.40 -4.07
C LEU A 42 -8.01 3.90 -3.92
N LYS A 43 -9.00 3.04 -4.20
CA LYS A 43 -8.82 1.58 -4.17
C LYS A 43 -7.76 1.11 -5.17
N LYS A 44 -7.72 1.67 -6.38
CA LYS A 44 -6.68 1.37 -7.37
C LYS A 44 -5.29 1.76 -6.86
N LYS A 45 -5.16 2.94 -6.26
CA LYS A 45 -3.89 3.37 -5.65
C LYS A 45 -3.47 2.44 -4.51
N LYS A 46 -4.41 2.00 -3.67
CA LYS A 46 -4.17 1.03 -2.58
C LYS A 46 -3.63 -0.29 -3.12
N LEU A 47 -4.25 -0.81 -4.18
CA LEU A 47 -3.78 -2.04 -4.84
C LEU A 47 -2.35 -1.89 -5.37
N THR A 48 -2.03 -0.78 -6.03
CA THR A 48 -0.66 -0.53 -6.51
C THR A 48 0.36 -0.45 -5.38
N LEU A 49 0.02 0.18 -4.24
CA LEU A 49 0.90 0.20 -3.07
C LEU A 49 1.12 -1.21 -2.51
N LYS A 50 0.06 -2.02 -2.41
CA LYS A 50 0.15 -3.42 -2.00
C LYS A 50 1.08 -4.23 -2.91
N ASP A 51 0.96 -4.08 -4.23
CA ASP A 51 1.82 -4.79 -5.19
C ASP A 51 3.30 -4.39 -5.02
N GLN A 52 3.56 -3.10 -4.75
CA GLN A 52 4.92 -2.60 -4.48
C GLN A 52 5.48 -3.13 -3.16
N ILE A 53 4.67 -3.20 -2.10
CA ILE A 53 5.03 -3.80 -0.81
C ILE A 53 5.45 -5.24 -1.02
N ILE A 54 4.59 -6.05 -1.66
CA ILE A 54 4.87 -7.48 -1.92
C ILE A 54 6.17 -7.65 -2.72
N LYS A 55 6.36 -6.85 -3.77
CA LYS A 55 7.59 -6.90 -4.58
C LYS A 55 8.83 -6.59 -3.74
N LEU A 56 8.74 -5.62 -2.84
CA LEU A 56 9.84 -5.21 -1.98
C LEU A 56 10.10 -6.22 -0.86
N GLU A 57 9.05 -6.79 -0.27
CA GLU A 57 9.13 -7.88 0.70
C GLU A 57 9.82 -9.09 0.09
N ASN A 58 9.47 -9.48 -1.15
CA ASN A 58 10.15 -10.57 -1.86
C ASN A 58 11.63 -10.29 -2.14
N MET A 59 12.03 -9.03 -2.29
CA MET A 59 13.44 -8.66 -2.45
C MET A 59 14.21 -8.77 -1.13
N ILE A 60 13.55 -8.56 0.01
CA ILE A 60 14.14 -8.59 1.35
C ILE A 60 14.12 -10.03 1.92
N LEU A 61 13.03 -10.75 1.70
CA LEU A 61 12.74 -12.10 2.19
C LEU A 61 12.25 -12.96 1.00
N PRO A 62 13.17 -13.52 0.20
CA PRO A 62 12.82 -14.26 -1.00
C PRO A 62 12.03 -15.56 -0.76
N ASP A 63 11.92 -16.03 0.49
CA ASP A 63 11.38 -17.36 0.84
C ASP A 63 9.89 -17.40 1.25
N ILE A 64 9.14 -16.30 1.16
CA ILE A 64 7.77 -16.23 1.72
C ILE A 64 6.68 -16.48 0.66
N ILE A 65 7.00 -16.45 -0.63
CA ILE A 65 6.04 -16.63 -1.74
C ILE A 65 6.50 -17.76 -2.69
N ALA A 66 6.72 -18.95 -2.13
CA ALA A 66 6.90 -20.21 -2.87
C ALA A 66 5.68 -21.14 -2.66
#